data_AF-A0AAN9JU34-F1
#
_entry.id   AF-A0AAN9JU34-F1
#
_cell.length_a   1.000
_cell.length_b   1.000
_cell.length_c   1.000
_cell.angle_alpha   90.00
_cell.angle_beta   90.00
_cell.angle_gamma   90.00
#
_symmetry.space_group_name_H-M   'P 1'
#
loop_
_entity.id
_entity.type
_entity.pdbx_description
1 polymer ?
#
loop_
_entity_poly.entity_id
_entity_poly.type
_entity_poly.pdbx_seq_one_letter_code
_entity_poly.pdbx_strand_id
1 'polypeptide(L)'
;MALGTTTTSQSFYRKQISVANLFKKFGFPSSLIPSFISQNPSLLHSDHTQLHNSLSTLFSLRIPQNTLLSLLRDCPSVLDYPFLKNWESRISQLKPFFPNPSPLMLVNLLKCSRRFHVDPVQFSQKVEILKGLGFSDAAVIRVLEGFPNVLVIGEGEILGVVEFLVEFGVPRDEIDRVVRLFPRVLGLGAEDRLRPLVLELRGLGFSGREIRKEILRDPRVLGMEIGEFSQCLKLLEGLKCREAIKEKIFGDGLMRACFEVKMRVDCLCGHGLIRRDALKVLWKEPRLITYEVEDTEKKMEFLVQRMKCGVDCLVDVPEFLGVNFEKQIVPRYNVVEYLKAKGAIGFEVGLKDLIKPSRLRFYNLYVKPYPECEKIYGRFSGDVEVKRKHPVGMWKLFKPKKFPETSEDVKNMKSFMDSLV
;
A
#
# COMPACT_ATOMS: atom_id res chain seq x y z
N MET A 1 18.30 -24.54 -55.43
CA MET A 1 17.25 -24.00 -54.55
C MET A 1 17.81 -23.88 -53.14
N ALA A 2 18.44 -22.76 -52.77
CA ALA A 2 18.80 -22.40 -51.39
C ALA A 2 19.40 -20.97 -51.35
N LEU A 3 18.65 -19.97 -51.80
CA LEU A 3 19.03 -18.55 -51.68
C LEU A 3 17.76 -17.75 -51.37
N GLY A 4 17.46 -17.57 -50.08
CA GLY A 4 16.26 -16.82 -49.68
C GLY A 4 16.16 -16.38 -48.21
N THR A 5 17.08 -16.78 -47.32
CA THR A 5 16.93 -16.56 -45.87
C THR A 5 17.93 -15.57 -45.24
N THR A 6 18.95 -15.11 -45.97
CA THR A 6 20.04 -14.29 -45.40
C THR A 6 19.85 -12.77 -45.55
N THR A 7 19.10 -12.31 -46.55
CA THR A 7 18.86 -10.87 -46.81
C THR A 7 17.82 -10.25 -45.85
N THR A 8 16.86 -11.04 -45.38
CA THR A 8 15.83 -10.61 -44.44
C THR A 8 16.37 -10.37 -43.02
N SER A 9 17.36 -11.14 -42.56
CA SER A 9 17.95 -10.99 -41.22
C SER A 9 18.83 -9.75 -41.07
N GLN A 10 19.61 -9.38 -42.10
CA GLN A 10 20.42 -8.16 -42.10
C GLN A 10 19.59 -6.87 -42.15
N SER A 11 18.47 -6.89 -42.88
CA SER A 11 17.51 -5.77 -42.92
C SER A 11 16.86 -5.54 -41.55
N PHE A 12 16.49 -6.64 -40.86
CA PHE A 12 15.89 -6.60 -39.54
C PHE A 12 16.83 -6.04 -38.46
N TYR A 13 18.09 -6.48 -38.44
CA TYR A 13 19.10 -6.00 -37.49
C TYR A 13 19.43 -4.51 -37.67
N ARG A 14 19.48 -4.03 -38.92
CA ARG A 14 19.67 -2.59 -39.23
C ARG A 14 18.50 -1.73 -38.76
N LYS A 15 17.26 -2.20 -38.95
CA LYS A 15 16.06 -1.50 -38.45
C LYS A 15 16.05 -1.45 -36.92
N GLN A 16 16.43 -2.55 -36.26
CA GLN A 16 16.52 -2.62 -34.80
C GLN A 16 17.51 -1.59 -34.23
N ILE A 17 18.69 -1.44 -34.84
CA ILE A 17 19.68 -0.43 -34.45
C ILE A 17 19.17 1.00 -34.67
N SER A 18 18.51 1.24 -35.81
CA SER A 18 17.93 2.56 -36.12
C SER A 18 16.85 2.97 -35.12
N VAL A 19 15.94 2.06 -34.78
CA VAL A 19 14.91 2.26 -33.75
C VAL A 19 15.55 2.46 -32.38
N ALA A 20 16.54 1.65 -32.01
CA ALA A 20 17.26 1.78 -30.73
C ALA A 20 17.98 3.14 -30.59
N ASN A 21 18.61 3.62 -31.66
CA ASN A 21 19.27 4.94 -31.68
C ASN A 21 18.26 6.09 -31.54
N LEU A 22 17.08 5.94 -32.13
CA LEU A 22 16.00 6.91 -32.01
C LEU A 22 15.49 6.99 -30.56
N PHE A 23 15.20 5.87 -29.91
CA PHE A 23 14.83 5.86 -28.48
C PHE A 23 15.95 6.44 -27.60
N LYS A 24 17.22 6.11 -27.88
CA LYS A 24 18.38 6.69 -27.17
C LYS A 24 18.45 8.21 -27.31
N LYS A 25 18.12 8.77 -28.48
CA LYS A 25 18.08 10.22 -28.73
C LYS A 25 17.01 10.93 -27.90
N PHE A 26 15.89 10.26 -27.61
CA PHE A 26 14.82 10.75 -26.74
C PHE A 26 15.06 10.45 -25.25
N GLY A 27 16.25 9.97 -24.87
CA GLY A 27 16.64 9.78 -23.46
C GLY A 27 16.19 8.47 -22.82
N PHE A 28 15.81 7.46 -23.62
CA PHE A 28 15.52 6.12 -23.07
C PHE A 28 16.79 5.46 -22.48
N PRO A 29 16.69 4.76 -21.33
CA PRO A 29 17.81 4.02 -20.76
C PRO A 29 18.29 2.93 -21.72
N SER A 30 19.57 2.96 -22.09
CA SER A 30 20.18 2.01 -23.04
C SER A 30 20.06 0.55 -22.60
N SER A 31 19.94 0.29 -21.28
CA SER A 31 19.71 -1.03 -20.71
C SER A 31 18.31 -1.61 -20.99
N LEU A 32 17.31 -0.75 -21.20
CA LEU A 32 15.90 -1.15 -21.37
C LEU A 32 15.47 -1.21 -22.84
N ILE A 33 16.23 -0.62 -23.75
CA ILE A 33 15.90 -0.58 -25.18
C ILE A 33 15.86 -1.98 -25.82
N PRO A 34 16.84 -2.89 -25.58
CA PRO A 34 16.82 -4.22 -26.19
C PRO A 34 15.62 -5.06 -25.72
N SER A 35 15.30 -5.02 -24.41
CA SER A 35 14.16 -5.73 -23.84
C SER A 35 12.83 -5.15 -24.34
N PHE A 36 12.72 -3.83 -24.40
CA PHE A 36 11.52 -3.15 -24.91
C PHE A 36 11.21 -3.47 -26.37
N ILE A 37 12.23 -3.48 -27.25
CA ILE A 37 12.05 -3.83 -28.67
C ILE A 37 11.71 -5.32 -28.82
N SER A 38 12.31 -6.19 -28.01
CA SER A 38 12.00 -7.63 -28.05
C SER A 38 10.54 -7.94 -27.66
N GLN A 39 9.97 -7.16 -26.75
CA GLN A 39 8.58 -7.29 -26.32
C GLN A 39 7.59 -6.69 -27.32
N ASN A 40 8.06 -5.84 -28.25
CA ASN A 40 7.21 -5.06 -29.15
C ASN A 40 7.69 -5.14 -30.60
N PRO A 41 7.55 -6.30 -31.26
CA PRO A 41 7.99 -6.48 -32.64
C PRO A 41 7.24 -5.58 -33.64
N SER A 42 6.04 -5.11 -33.30
CA SER A 42 5.25 -4.19 -34.14
C SER A 42 5.97 -2.88 -34.45
N LEU A 43 6.85 -2.40 -33.56
CA LEU A 43 7.62 -1.16 -33.74
C LEU A 43 8.68 -1.27 -34.86
N LEU A 44 9.09 -2.49 -35.23
CA LEU A 44 10.04 -2.73 -36.31
C LEU A 44 9.39 -2.68 -37.70
N HIS A 45 8.05 -2.74 -37.73
CA HIS A 45 7.24 -2.65 -38.94
C HIS A 45 6.72 -1.24 -39.20
N SER A 46 6.73 -0.35 -38.20
CA SER A 46 6.33 1.06 -38.32
C SER A 46 7.36 1.88 -39.12
N ASP A 47 6.89 2.89 -39.85
CA ASP A 47 7.78 3.80 -40.58
C ASP A 47 8.60 4.68 -39.60
N HIS A 48 9.91 4.82 -39.86
CA HIS A 48 10.85 5.46 -38.93
C HIS A 48 10.53 6.94 -38.72
N THR A 49 10.03 7.62 -39.76
CA THR A 49 9.61 9.03 -39.72
C THR A 49 8.34 9.22 -38.87
N GLN A 50 7.39 8.30 -39.00
CA GLN A 50 6.15 8.29 -38.22
C GLN A 50 6.44 8.03 -36.74
N LEU A 51 7.34 7.09 -36.45
CA LEU A 51 7.78 6.81 -35.09
C LEU A 51 8.51 8.01 -34.46
N HIS A 52 9.37 8.70 -35.22
CA HIS A 52 10.01 9.94 -34.76
C HIS A 52 8.97 11.01 -34.41
N ASN A 53 7.96 11.20 -35.27
CA ASN A 53 6.91 12.19 -35.04
C ASN A 53 6.05 11.81 -33.82
N SER A 54 5.66 10.55 -33.67
CA SER A 54 4.97 10.03 -32.48
C SER A 54 5.73 10.32 -31.19
N LEU A 55 7.05 10.08 -31.17
CA LEU A 55 7.88 10.41 -30.01
C LEU A 55 7.98 11.92 -29.80
N SER A 56 8.18 12.70 -30.85
CA SER A 56 8.20 14.17 -30.74
C SER A 56 6.90 14.71 -30.13
N THR A 57 5.74 14.19 -30.57
CA THR A 57 4.43 14.53 -30.01
C THR A 57 4.31 14.10 -28.55
N LEU A 58 4.74 12.90 -28.17
CA LEU A 58 4.68 12.46 -26.76
C LEU A 58 5.58 13.29 -25.85
N PHE A 59 6.78 13.64 -26.31
CA PHE A 59 7.72 14.47 -25.54
C PHE A 59 7.31 15.95 -25.50
N SER A 60 6.49 16.42 -26.45
CA SER A 60 5.91 17.78 -26.40
C SER A 60 4.83 17.93 -25.31
N LEU A 61 4.23 16.83 -24.84
CA LEU A 61 3.17 16.83 -23.81
C LEU A 61 3.61 17.20 -22.39
N ARG A 62 4.85 17.68 -22.18
CA ARG A 62 5.40 18.05 -20.85
C ARG A 62 5.26 16.97 -19.78
N ILE A 63 5.23 15.69 -20.16
CA ILE A 63 5.12 14.56 -19.24
C ILE A 63 6.53 14.22 -18.69
N PRO A 64 6.70 13.96 -17.37
CA PRO A 64 7.98 13.53 -16.82
C PRO A 64 8.48 12.24 -17.48
N GLN A 65 9.79 12.15 -17.76
CA GLN A 65 10.40 11.03 -18.48
C GLN A 65 10.07 9.67 -17.85
N ASN A 66 10.17 9.53 -16.52
CA ASN A 66 9.85 8.28 -15.83
C ASN A 66 8.42 7.80 -16.09
N THR A 67 7.47 8.73 -16.17
CA THR A 67 6.05 8.41 -16.43
C THR A 67 5.85 8.00 -17.90
N LEU A 68 6.54 8.65 -18.83
CA LEU A 68 6.56 8.24 -20.24
C LEU A 68 7.14 6.83 -20.42
N LEU A 69 8.23 6.51 -19.73
CA LEU A 69 8.82 5.16 -19.74
C LEU A 69 7.82 4.12 -19.22
N SER A 70 7.11 4.44 -18.13
CA SER A 70 6.06 3.56 -17.61
C SER A 70 4.92 3.38 -18.61
N LEU A 71 4.47 4.45 -19.27
CA LEU A 71 3.41 4.39 -20.27
C LEU A 71 3.80 3.54 -21.47
N LEU A 72 5.02 3.71 -21.98
CA LEU A 72 5.49 2.96 -23.13
C LEU A 72 5.67 1.49 -22.81
N ARG A 73 6.16 1.16 -21.61
CA ARG A 73 6.23 -0.23 -21.13
C ARG A 73 4.84 -0.87 -21.00
N ASP A 74 3.88 -0.16 -20.42
CA ASP A 74 2.56 -0.70 -20.16
C ASP A 74 1.66 -0.74 -21.41
N CYS A 75 1.81 0.23 -22.31
CA CYS A 75 0.97 0.42 -23.51
C CYS A 75 1.82 0.93 -24.71
N PRO A 76 2.63 0.06 -25.33
CA PRO A 76 3.52 0.42 -26.43
C PRO A 76 2.77 0.82 -27.70
N SER A 77 1.52 0.36 -27.86
CA SER A 77 0.61 0.72 -28.94
C SER A 77 0.17 2.18 -28.94
N VAL A 78 0.49 2.95 -27.90
CA VAL A 78 0.30 4.41 -27.91
C VAL A 78 1.19 5.07 -28.96
N LEU A 79 2.29 4.44 -29.40
CA LEU A 79 3.21 4.99 -30.41
C LEU A 79 2.66 5.00 -31.84
N ASP A 80 1.48 4.41 -32.07
CA ASP A 80 0.82 4.43 -33.38
C ASP A 80 0.60 5.87 -33.85
N TYR A 81 1.24 6.24 -34.96
CA TYR A 81 1.24 7.62 -35.45
C TYR A 81 -0.16 8.18 -35.77
N PRO A 82 -1.08 7.45 -36.45
CA PRO A 82 -2.43 7.97 -36.71
C PRO A 82 -3.20 8.26 -35.42
N PHE A 83 -2.97 7.45 -34.38
CA PHE A 83 -3.58 7.62 -33.07
C PHE A 83 -3.08 8.88 -32.38
N LEU A 84 -1.75 9.05 -32.26
CA LEU A 84 -1.18 10.23 -31.60
C LEU A 84 -1.46 11.52 -32.35
N LYS A 85 -1.45 11.50 -33.68
CA LYS A 85 -1.77 12.69 -34.49
C LYS A 85 -3.22 13.15 -34.27
N ASN A 86 -4.16 12.20 -34.18
CA ASN A 86 -5.56 12.51 -33.85
C ASN A 86 -5.64 13.18 -32.47
N TRP A 87 -5.00 12.58 -31.46
CA TRP A 87 -4.97 13.13 -30.11
C TRP A 87 -4.23 14.46 -30.00
N GLU A 88 -3.13 14.68 -30.71
CA GLU A 88 -2.36 15.94 -30.69
C GLU A 88 -3.23 17.14 -31.13
N SER A 89 -3.95 16.97 -32.24
CA SER A 89 -4.84 18.02 -32.76
C SER A 89 -5.97 18.36 -31.78
N ARG A 90 -6.43 17.38 -30.99
CA ARG A 90 -7.57 17.49 -30.09
C ARG A 90 -7.18 17.82 -28.65
N ILE A 91 -5.97 17.49 -28.20
CA ILE A 91 -5.40 17.94 -26.91
C ILE A 91 -5.34 19.47 -26.86
N SER A 92 -5.08 20.13 -28.00
CA SER A 92 -5.19 21.59 -28.09
C SER A 92 -6.61 22.10 -27.83
N GLN A 93 -7.63 21.30 -28.15
CA GLN A 93 -9.05 21.58 -27.88
C GLN A 93 -9.46 21.24 -26.45
N LEU A 94 -8.60 20.57 -25.67
CA LEU A 94 -8.82 20.34 -24.25
C LEU A 94 -8.41 21.53 -23.38
N LYS A 95 -7.61 22.46 -23.93
CA LYS A 95 -7.17 23.68 -23.23
C LYS A 95 -8.30 24.54 -22.64
N PRO A 96 -9.47 24.71 -23.29
CA PRO A 96 -10.59 25.43 -22.71
C PRO A 96 -11.17 24.73 -21.48
N PHE A 97 -11.15 23.40 -21.43
CA PHE A 97 -11.65 22.63 -20.30
C PHE A 97 -10.61 22.50 -19.19
N PHE A 98 -9.33 22.34 -19.57
CA PHE A 98 -8.21 22.11 -18.68
C PHE A 98 -7.02 22.96 -19.14
N PRO A 99 -6.81 24.16 -18.56
CA PRO A 99 -5.71 25.04 -18.96
C PRO A 99 -4.33 24.39 -18.76
N ASN A 100 -4.20 23.56 -17.72
CA ASN A 100 -2.99 22.80 -17.39
C ASN A 100 -3.37 21.35 -17.06
N PRO A 101 -3.50 20.46 -18.07
CA PRO A 101 -3.80 19.06 -17.81
C PRO A 101 -2.63 18.41 -17.07
N SER A 102 -2.92 17.61 -16.04
CA SER A 102 -1.85 16.95 -15.30
C SER A 102 -1.19 15.86 -16.16
N PRO A 103 0.12 15.62 -15.98
CA PRO A 103 0.81 14.54 -16.70
C PRO A 103 0.16 13.17 -16.47
N LEU A 104 -0.35 12.93 -15.26
CA LEU A 104 -1.01 11.66 -14.91
C LEU A 104 -2.33 11.49 -15.66
N MET A 105 -3.13 12.56 -15.76
CA MET A 105 -4.37 12.57 -16.54
C MET A 105 -4.10 12.24 -18.01
N LEU A 106 -3.12 12.89 -18.65
CA LEU A 106 -2.77 12.64 -20.05
C LEU A 106 -2.32 11.19 -20.29
N VAL A 107 -1.48 10.67 -19.40
CA VAL A 107 -1.00 9.28 -19.45
C VAL A 107 -2.16 8.30 -19.34
N ASN A 108 -3.05 8.49 -18.37
CA ASN A 108 -4.19 7.63 -18.14
C ASN A 108 -5.23 7.71 -19.26
N LEU A 109 -5.41 8.90 -19.83
CA LEU A 109 -6.25 9.13 -21.00
C LEU A 109 -5.74 8.36 -22.22
N LEU A 110 -4.45 8.48 -22.56
CA LEU A 110 -3.87 7.77 -23.71
C LEU A 110 -3.95 6.25 -23.53
N LYS A 111 -3.68 5.75 -22.31
CA LYS A 111 -3.84 4.33 -21.97
C LYS A 111 -5.29 3.87 -22.15
N CYS A 112 -6.26 4.62 -21.64
CA CYS A 112 -7.67 4.24 -21.71
C CYS A 112 -8.24 4.37 -23.12
N SER A 113 -7.91 5.44 -23.83
CA SER A 113 -8.27 5.62 -25.23
C SER A 113 -7.79 4.45 -26.07
N ARG A 114 -6.55 3.98 -25.85
CA ARG A 114 -6.05 2.84 -26.60
C ARG A 114 -6.69 1.51 -26.19
N ARG A 115 -6.97 1.32 -24.89
CA ARG A 115 -7.56 0.08 -24.36
C ARG A 115 -9.03 -0.09 -24.73
N PHE A 116 -9.79 1.01 -24.79
CA PHE A 116 -11.24 1.00 -25.01
C PHE A 116 -11.66 1.63 -26.33
N HIS A 117 -10.70 2.00 -27.18
CA HIS A 117 -10.93 2.69 -28.45
C HIS A 117 -11.75 3.98 -28.32
N VAL A 118 -11.61 4.68 -27.18
CA VAL A 118 -12.28 5.96 -26.94
C VAL A 118 -11.62 7.02 -27.81
N ASP A 119 -12.40 7.67 -28.66
CA ASP A 119 -11.91 8.76 -29.49
C ASP A 119 -11.93 10.11 -28.73
N PRO A 120 -11.25 11.15 -29.24
CA PRO A 120 -11.25 12.46 -28.58
C PRO A 120 -12.61 13.15 -28.52
N VAL A 121 -13.55 12.81 -29.42
CA VAL A 121 -14.90 13.41 -29.44
C VAL A 121 -15.73 12.84 -28.30
N GLN A 122 -15.71 11.52 -28.13
CA GLN A 122 -16.32 10.80 -27.02
C GLN A 122 -15.76 11.26 -25.67
N PHE A 123 -14.46 11.54 -25.62
CA PHE A 123 -13.83 12.13 -24.43
C PHE A 123 -14.43 13.50 -24.09
N SER A 124 -14.48 14.42 -25.06
CA SER A 124 -15.03 15.77 -24.84
C SER A 124 -16.50 15.72 -24.43
N GLN A 125 -17.30 14.88 -25.09
CA GLN A 125 -18.70 14.63 -24.73
C GLN A 125 -18.82 14.13 -23.29
N LYS A 126 -17.95 13.20 -22.85
CA LYS A 126 -17.99 12.71 -21.47
C LYS A 126 -17.64 13.81 -20.47
N VAL A 127 -16.67 14.67 -20.77
CA VAL A 127 -16.32 15.81 -19.92
C VAL A 127 -17.50 16.77 -19.80
N GLU A 128 -18.20 17.05 -20.92
CA GLU A 128 -19.42 17.86 -20.92
C GLU A 128 -20.54 17.23 -20.09
N ILE A 129 -20.76 15.91 -20.21
CA ILE A 129 -21.73 15.18 -19.38
C ILE A 129 -21.39 15.32 -17.89
N LEU A 130 -20.13 15.09 -17.50
CA LEU A 130 -19.71 15.23 -16.10
C LEU A 130 -19.94 16.66 -15.58
N LYS A 131 -19.64 17.68 -16.40
CA LYS A 131 -19.94 19.08 -16.04
C LYS A 131 -21.45 19.35 -15.98
N GLY A 132 -22.24 18.78 -16.90
CA GLY A 132 -23.70 18.89 -16.94
C GLY A 132 -24.39 18.24 -15.73
N LEU A 133 -23.79 17.17 -15.19
CA LEU A 133 -24.21 16.55 -13.93
C LEU A 133 -23.85 17.42 -12.70
N GLY A 134 -23.12 18.52 -12.90
CA GLY A 134 -22.77 19.51 -11.88
C GLY A 134 -21.45 19.26 -11.15
N PHE A 135 -20.55 18.43 -11.70
CA PHE A 135 -19.21 18.27 -11.12
C PHE A 135 -18.33 19.48 -11.43
N SER A 136 -17.59 19.96 -10.43
CA SER A 136 -16.57 21.00 -10.63
C SER A 136 -15.42 20.52 -11.51
N ASP A 137 -14.71 21.45 -12.13
CA ASP A 137 -13.51 21.15 -12.92
C ASP A 137 -12.47 20.36 -12.12
N ALA A 138 -12.31 20.70 -10.83
CA ALA A 138 -11.43 19.98 -9.93
C ALA A 138 -11.86 18.52 -9.71
N ALA A 139 -13.17 18.25 -9.60
CA ALA A 139 -13.69 16.89 -9.49
C ALA A 139 -13.47 16.10 -10.79
N VAL A 140 -13.76 16.70 -11.96
CA VAL A 140 -13.54 16.05 -13.25
C VAL A 140 -12.07 15.70 -13.46
N ILE A 141 -11.14 16.61 -13.16
CA ILE A 141 -9.69 16.33 -13.25
C ILE A 141 -9.33 15.11 -12.39
N ARG A 142 -9.76 15.10 -11.11
CA ARG A 142 -9.47 14.01 -10.18
C ARG A 142 -10.06 12.68 -10.64
N VAL A 143 -11.23 12.72 -11.27
CA VAL A 143 -11.86 11.53 -11.86
C VAL A 143 -11.04 10.97 -13.01
N LEU A 144 -10.61 11.82 -13.93
CA LEU A 144 -9.80 11.40 -15.07
C LEU A 144 -8.39 10.94 -14.66
N GLU A 145 -7.85 11.48 -13.57
CA GLU A 145 -6.59 11.02 -12.97
C GLU A 145 -6.73 9.66 -12.28
N GLY A 146 -7.73 9.50 -11.41
CA GLY A 146 -7.85 8.34 -10.52
C GLY A 146 -8.67 7.18 -11.07
N PHE A 147 -9.59 7.45 -11.99
CA PHE A 147 -10.52 6.48 -12.56
C PHE A 147 -10.90 6.83 -14.02
N PRO A 148 -9.94 6.73 -14.96
CA PRO A 148 -10.17 7.07 -16.37
C PRO A 148 -11.18 6.16 -17.08
N ASN A 149 -11.54 5.01 -16.49
CA ASN A 149 -12.59 4.13 -17.01
C ASN A 149 -13.98 4.80 -16.98
N VAL A 150 -14.17 5.92 -16.27
CA VAL A 150 -15.40 6.72 -16.34
C VAL A 150 -15.80 7.09 -17.78
N LEU A 151 -14.83 7.12 -18.70
CA LEU A 151 -15.04 7.43 -20.11
C LEU A 151 -15.92 6.41 -20.83
N VAL A 152 -15.94 5.15 -20.39
CA VAL A 152 -16.74 4.09 -20.99
C VAL A 152 -18.05 3.81 -20.26
N ILE A 153 -18.26 4.42 -19.09
CA ILE A 153 -19.45 4.20 -18.25
C ILE A 153 -20.63 4.98 -18.84
N GLY A 154 -21.82 4.38 -18.82
CA GLY A 154 -23.05 5.03 -19.29
C GLY A 154 -23.40 6.25 -18.46
N GLU A 155 -23.93 7.30 -19.09
CA GLU A 155 -24.39 8.50 -18.37
C GLU A 155 -25.43 8.17 -17.29
N GLY A 156 -26.38 7.28 -17.61
CA GLY A 156 -27.39 6.82 -16.66
C GLY A 156 -26.82 6.08 -15.45
N GLU A 157 -25.69 5.37 -15.61
CA GLU A 157 -25.02 4.69 -14.48
C GLU A 157 -24.36 5.73 -13.55
N ILE A 158 -23.68 6.72 -14.12
CA ILE A 158 -23.08 7.82 -13.35
C ILE A 158 -24.16 8.61 -12.62
N LEU A 159 -25.25 8.95 -13.32
CA LEU A 159 -26.39 9.65 -12.74
C LEU A 159 -27.02 8.83 -11.61
N GLY A 160 -27.24 7.53 -11.82
CA GLY A 160 -27.81 6.65 -10.79
C GLY A 160 -26.97 6.60 -9.51
N VAL A 161 -25.63 6.69 -9.61
CA VAL A 161 -24.76 6.81 -8.43
C VAL A 161 -24.96 8.15 -7.71
N VAL A 162 -25.04 9.25 -8.46
CA VAL A 162 -25.26 10.59 -7.90
C VAL A 162 -26.62 10.64 -7.20
N GLU A 163 -27.68 10.16 -7.85
CA GLU A 163 -29.04 10.07 -7.30
C GLU A 163 -29.06 9.21 -6.03
N PHE A 164 -28.44 8.03 -6.05
CA PHE A 164 -28.31 7.19 -4.86
C PHE A 164 -27.65 7.93 -3.69
N LEU A 165 -26.55 8.66 -3.92
CA LEU A 165 -25.87 9.40 -2.86
C LEU A 165 -26.77 10.50 -2.28
N VAL A 166 -27.50 11.23 -3.14
CA VAL A 166 -28.48 12.25 -2.71
C VAL A 166 -29.63 11.61 -1.92
N GLU A 167 -30.23 10.53 -2.43
CA GLU A 167 -31.30 9.76 -1.77
C GLU A 167 -30.86 9.23 -0.39
N PHE A 168 -29.61 8.77 -0.28
CA PHE A 168 -29.04 8.31 0.97
C PHE A 168 -28.82 9.45 1.98
N GLY A 169 -28.82 10.70 1.50
CA GLY A 169 -28.72 11.91 2.30
C GLY A 169 -27.37 12.60 2.21
N VAL A 170 -26.49 12.25 1.28
CA VAL A 170 -25.25 13.01 1.02
C VAL A 170 -25.62 14.33 0.35
N PRO A 171 -25.25 15.49 0.93
CA PRO A 171 -25.52 16.79 0.33
C PRO A 171 -24.86 16.92 -1.04
N ARG A 172 -25.53 17.57 -2.00
CA ARG A 172 -25.04 17.67 -3.39
C ARG A 172 -23.69 18.39 -3.47
N ASP A 173 -23.45 19.38 -2.61
CA ASP A 173 -22.20 20.12 -2.47
C ASP A 173 -21.04 19.26 -1.94
N GLU A 174 -21.32 18.21 -1.16
CA GLU A 174 -20.31 17.25 -0.68
C GLU A 174 -20.00 16.14 -1.70
N ILE A 175 -20.87 15.87 -2.69
CA ILE A 175 -20.64 14.82 -3.69
C ILE A 175 -19.34 15.08 -4.48
N ASP A 176 -19.02 16.34 -4.77
CA ASP A 176 -17.75 16.72 -5.39
C ASP A 176 -16.54 16.32 -4.54
N ARG A 177 -16.65 16.40 -3.20
CA ARG A 177 -15.60 15.94 -2.29
C ARG A 177 -15.53 14.41 -2.26
N VAL A 178 -16.67 13.73 -2.24
CA VAL A 178 -16.76 12.26 -2.29
C VAL A 178 -16.04 11.72 -3.53
N VAL A 179 -16.36 12.26 -4.71
CA VAL A 179 -15.80 11.84 -5.98
C VAL A 179 -14.31 12.21 -6.12
N ARG A 180 -13.85 13.33 -5.56
CA ARG A 180 -12.40 13.66 -5.55
C ARG A 180 -11.57 12.72 -4.69
N LEU A 181 -12.12 12.25 -3.57
CA LEU A 181 -11.46 11.34 -2.65
C LEU A 181 -11.53 9.89 -3.14
N PHE A 182 -12.64 9.51 -3.79
CA PHE A 182 -12.83 8.17 -4.32
C PHE A 182 -13.52 8.19 -5.70
N PRO A 183 -12.79 8.53 -6.78
CA PRO A 183 -13.34 8.60 -8.14
C PRO A 183 -14.03 7.33 -8.63
N ARG A 184 -13.56 6.17 -8.17
CA ARG A 184 -14.08 4.85 -8.51
C ARG A 184 -15.54 4.66 -8.10
N VAL A 185 -16.07 5.49 -7.18
CA VAL A 185 -17.48 5.46 -6.78
C VAL A 185 -18.42 5.57 -7.98
N LEU A 186 -18.05 6.34 -9.01
CA LEU A 186 -18.88 6.56 -10.21
C LEU A 186 -18.98 5.31 -11.10
N GLY A 187 -18.14 4.30 -10.88
CA GLY A 187 -18.24 3.01 -11.55
C GLY A 187 -18.70 1.88 -10.65
N LEU A 188 -19.16 2.20 -9.44
CA LEU A 188 -19.91 1.25 -8.63
C LEU A 188 -21.37 1.36 -9.05
N GLY A 189 -22.00 0.27 -9.46
CA GLY A 189 -23.40 0.35 -9.83
C GLY A 189 -24.29 0.60 -8.61
N ALA A 190 -25.26 1.49 -8.76
CA ALA A 190 -26.10 1.96 -7.65
C ALA A 190 -26.97 0.83 -7.08
N GLU A 191 -27.63 0.06 -7.95
CA GLU A 191 -28.60 -0.96 -7.59
C GLU A 191 -27.96 -2.32 -7.23
N ASP A 192 -26.91 -2.71 -7.95
CA ASP A 192 -26.24 -4.01 -7.82
C ASP A 192 -25.12 -4.01 -6.78
N ARG A 193 -24.54 -2.83 -6.46
CA ARG A 193 -23.41 -2.74 -5.51
C ARG A 193 -23.69 -1.83 -4.31
N LEU A 194 -24.08 -0.57 -4.53
CA LEU A 194 -24.17 0.41 -3.44
C LEU A 194 -25.36 0.14 -2.51
N ARG A 195 -26.56 -0.11 -3.05
CA ARG A 195 -27.75 -0.43 -2.24
C ARG A 195 -27.55 -1.72 -1.42
N PRO A 196 -27.08 -2.85 -1.99
CA PRO A 196 -26.81 -4.06 -1.21
C PRO A 196 -25.82 -3.85 -0.07
N LEU A 197 -24.73 -3.08 -0.29
CA LEU A 197 -23.77 -2.76 0.76
C LEU A 197 -24.42 -1.98 1.91
N VAL A 198 -25.24 -0.96 1.60
CA VAL A 198 -25.96 -0.20 2.63
C VAL A 198 -26.96 -1.08 3.38
N LEU A 199 -27.64 -2.00 2.69
CA LEU A 199 -28.56 -2.95 3.33
C LEU A 199 -27.82 -3.89 4.29
N GLU A 200 -26.64 -4.41 3.91
CA GLU A 200 -25.79 -5.20 4.81
C GLU A 200 -25.41 -4.39 6.04
N LEU A 201 -24.91 -3.17 5.85
CA LEU A 201 -24.51 -2.29 6.96
C LEU A 201 -25.65 -2.02 7.94
N ARG A 202 -26.86 -1.76 7.42
CA ARG A 202 -28.06 -1.61 8.26
C ARG A 202 -28.40 -2.91 8.98
N GLY A 203 -28.29 -4.05 8.31
CA GLY A 203 -28.49 -5.38 8.91
C GLY A 203 -27.49 -5.72 10.01
N LEU A 204 -26.29 -5.14 9.96
CA LEU A 204 -25.27 -5.22 11.01
C LEU A 204 -25.49 -4.23 12.17
N GLY A 205 -26.55 -3.42 12.12
CA GLY A 205 -26.94 -2.49 13.18
C GLY A 205 -26.44 -1.06 13.03
N PHE A 206 -25.76 -0.71 11.92
CA PHE A 206 -25.32 0.66 11.69
C PHE A 206 -26.49 1.55 11.26
N SER A 207 -26.66 2.69 11.93
CA SER A 207 -27.67 3.67 11.55
C SER A 207 -27.29 4.38 10.24
N GLY A 208 -28.29 4.85 9.49
CA GLY A 208 -28.04 5.64 8.27
C GLY A 208 -27.18 6.89 8.53
N ARG A 209 -27.26 7.48 9.72
CA ARG A 209 -26.41 8.62 10.13
C ARG A 209 -24.94 8.22 10.29
N GLU A 210 -24.65 7.08 10.89
CA GLU A 210 -23.27 6.60 11.05
C GLU A 210 -22.65 6.28 9.68
N ILE A 211 -23.40 5.60 8.83
CA ILE A 211 -22.96 5.27 7.46
C ILE A 211 -22.68 6.55 6.67
N ARG A 212 -23.61 7.52 6.71
CA ARG A 212 -23.42 8.82 6.03
C ARG A 212 -22.21 9.57 6.58
N LYS A 213 -22.02 9.58 7.89
CA LYS A 213 -20.85 10.21 8.54
C LYS A 213 -19.56 9.58 8.05
N GLU A 214 -19.49 8.26 7.92
CA GLU A 214 -18.30 7.58 7.42
C GLU A 214 -18.09 7.83 5.92
N ILE A 215 -19.14 7.86 5.09
CA ILE A 215 -19.01 8.21 3.66
C ILE A 215 -18.41 9.62 3.49
N LEU A 216 -18.85 10.59 4.31
CA LEU A 216 -18.31 11.95 4.28
C LEU A 216 -16.89 12.05 4.86
N ARG A 217 -16.50 11.12 5.73
CA ARG A 217 -15.14 11.03 6.28
C ARG A 217 -14.18 10.39 5.27
N ASP A 218 -14.53 9.20 4.79
CA ASP A 218 -13.76 8.41 3.84
C ASP A 218 -14.68 7.61 2.90
N PRO A 219 -14.96 8.13 1.69
CA PRO A 219 -15.83 7.47 0.71
C PRO A 219 -15.39 6.08 0.27
N ARG A 220 -14.13 5.69 0.51
CA ARG A 220 -13.62 4.37 0.15
C ARG A 220 -14.35 3.24 0.88
N VAL A 221 -15.08 3.56 1.95
CA VAL A 221 -15.99 2.64 2.62
C VAL A 221 -17.05 2.04 1.66
N LEU A 222 -17.47 2.80 0.64
CA LEU A 222 -18.40 2.33 -0.40
C LEU A 222 -17.76 1.30 -1.34
N GLY A 223 -16.42 1.23 -1.37
CA GLY A 223 -15.67 0.26 -2.17
C GLY A 223 -15.57 -1.12 -1.54
N MET A 224 -16.01 -1.31 -0.30
CA MET A 224 -15.96 -2.61 0.37
C MET A 224 -16.85 -3.63 -0.33
N GLU A 225 -16.43 -4.90 -0.32
CA GLU A 225 -17.23 -6.02 -0.80
C GLU A 225 -18.26 -6.44 0.23
N ILE A 226 -19.39 -6.92 -0.27
CA ILE A 226 -20.47 -7.43 0.57
C ILE A 226 -19.91 -8.59 1.40
N GLY A 227 -20.12 -8.55 2.71
CA GLY A 227 -19.60 -9.51 3.67
C GLY A 227 -18.25 -9.12 4.29
N GLU A 228 -17.47 -8.20 3.72
CA GLU A 228 -16.19 -7.78 4.31
C GLU A 228 -16.41 -7.07 5.65
N PHE A 229 -17.47 -6.26 5.77
CA PHE A 229 -17.85 -5.63 7.03
C PHE A 229 -18.13 -6.66 8.12
N SER A 230 -18.90 -7.70 7.79
CA SER A 230 -19.19 -8.79 8.74
C SER A 230 -17.92 -9.51 9.22
N GLN A 231 -16.92 -9.68 8.34
CA GLN A 231 -15.64 -10.30 8.71
C GLN A 231 -14.81 -9.39 9.62
N CYS A 232 -14.78 -8.09 9.32
CA CYS A 232 -14.11 -7.10 10.17
C CYS A 232 -14.73 -7.06 11.57
N LEU A 233 -16.07 -7.10 11.66
CA LEU A 233 -16.78 -7.16 12.94
C LEU A 233 -16.40 -8.39 13.75
N LYS A 234 -16.45 -9.58 13.13
CA LYS A 234 -16.05 -10.83 13.80
C LYS A 234 -14.62 -10.78 14.33
N LEU A 235 -13.71 -10.18 13.58
CA LEU A 235 -12.33 -9.97 14.04
C LEU A 235 -12.30 -9.05 15.27
N LEU A 236 -13.00 -7.91 15.21
CA LEU A 236 -13.05 -6.92 16.28
C LEU A 236 -13.67 -7.47 17.57
N GLU A 237 -14.76 -8.23 17.47
CA GLU A 237 -15.40 -8.93 18.59
C GLU A 237 -14.46 -9.96 19.22
N GLY A 238 -13.65 -10.63 18.40
CA GLY A 238 -12.67 -11.60 18.84
C GLY A 238 -11.38 -11.01 19.43
N LEU A 239 -11.20 -9.69 19.47
CA LEU A 239 -9.92 -9.07 19.88
C LEU A 239 -9.66 -9.23 21.39
N LYS A 240 -8.56 -9.92 21.70
CA LYS A 240 -8.00 -10.04 23.05
C LYS A 240 -6.77 -9.14 23.21
N CYS A 241 -6.99 -7.85 23.44
CA CYS A 241 -5.93 -6.87 23.65
C CYS A 241 -6.17 -5.99 24.88
N ARG A 242 -5.13 -5.24 25.27
CA ARG A 242 -5.16 -4.31 26.41
C ARG A 242 -6.25 -3.24 26.19
N GLU A 243 -6.89 -2.80 27.27
CA GLU A 243 -7.97 -1.79 27.23
C GLU A 243 -7.56 -0.52 26.49
N ALA A 244 -6.37 0.02 26.77
CA ALA A 244 -5.87 1.22 26.08
C ALA A 244 -5.73 1.07 24.56
N ILE A 245 -5.56 -0.16 24.05
CA ILE A 245 -5.53 -0.43 22.61
C ILE A 245 -6.97 -0.52 22.08
N LYS A 246 -7.87 -1.18 22.81
CA LYS A 246 -9.30 -1.22 22.46
C LYS A 246 -9.89 0.18 22.38
N GLU A 247 -9.65 1.02 23.38
CA GLU A 247 -10.13 2.41 23.41
C GLU A 247 -9.65 3.20 22.19
N LYS A 248 -8.39 3.01 21.75
CA LYS A 248 -7.88 3.65 20.55
C LYS A 248 -8.51 3.13 19.26
N ILE A 249 -8.78 1.83 19.17
CA ILE A 249 -9.42 1.21 18.01
C ILE A 249 -10.88 1.67 17.89
N PHE A 250 -11.62 1.64 19.00
CA PHE A 250 -13.06 1.95 19.01
C PHE A 250 -13.38 3.43 19.27
N GLY A 251 -12.38 4.27 19.58
CA GLY A 251 -12.58 5.67 19.95
C GLY A 251 -13.27 6.50 18.87
N ASP A 252 -13.05 6.16 17.61
CA ASP A 252 -13.69 6.82 16.46
C ASP A 252 -15.02 6.19 16.02
N GLY A 253 -15.46 5.15 16.73
CA GLY A 253 -16.65 4.37 16.43
C GLY A 253 -16.35 3.04 15.75
N LEU A 254 -17.29 2.11 15.90
CA LEU A 254 -17.14 0.72 15.47
C LEU A 254 -17.13 0.58 13.94
N MET A 255 -17.87 1.42 13.21
CA MET A 255 -17.83 1.45 11.74
C MET A 255 -16.43 1.85 11.22
N ARG A 256 -15.81 2.86 11.87
CA ARG A 256 -14.45 3.28 11.51
C ARG A 256 -13.45 2.17 11.81
N ALA A 257 -13.55 1.53 12.97
CA ALA A 257 -12.69 0.40 13.32
C ALA A 257 -12.75 -0.72 12.27
N CYS A 258 -13.94 -1.06 11.76
CA CYS A 258 -14.10 -2.03 10.68
C CYS A 258 -13.38 -1.59 9.40
N PHE A 259 -13.56 -0.34 9.02
CA PHE A 259 -12.91 0.22 7.84
C PHE A 259 -11.37 0.24 7.99
N GLU A 260 -10.85 0.60 9.16
CA GLU A 260 -9.40 0.56 9.43
C GLU A 260 -8.85 -0.87 9.33
N VAL A 261 -9.58 -1.88 9.86
CA VAL A 261 -9.22 -3.30 9.70
C VAL A 261 -9.12 -3.67 8.21
N LYS A 262 -10.15 -3.35 7.42
CA LYS A 262 -10.16 -3.58 5.97
C LYS A 262 -8.94 -2.97 5.28
N MET A 263 -8.62 -1.71 5.59
CA MET A 263 -7.46 -1.02 5.01
C MET A 263 -6.14 -1.73 5.31
N ARG A 264 -5.98 -2.30 6.51
CA ARG A 264 -4.75 -3.04 6.87
C ARG A 264 -4.72 -4.40 6.19
N VAL A 265 -5.87 -5.09 6.10
CA VAL A 265 -5.98 -6.36 5.37
C VAL A 265 -5.59 -6.15 3.91
N ASP A 266 -6.11 -5.11 3.26
CA ASP A 266 -5.81 -4.80 1.86
C ASP A 266 -4.34 -4.47 1.63
N CYS A 267 -3.74 -3.66 2.51
CA CYS A 267 -2.30 -3.38 2.46
C CYS A 267 -1.47 -4.67 2.56
N LEU A 268 -1.77 -5.53 3.55
CA LEU A 268 -1.07 -6.80 3.72
C LEU A 268 -1.25 -7.72 2.50
N CYS A 269 -2.47 -7.79 1.95
CA CYS A 269 -2.75 -8.58 0.75
C CYS A 269 -2.04 -8.01 -0.49
N GLY A 270 -1.93 -6.69 -0.61
CA GLY A 270 -1.19 -6.02 -1.68
C GLY A 270 0.30 -6.39 -1.71
N HIS A 271 0.88 -6.75 -0.57
CA HIS A 271 2.26 -7.25 -0.45
C HIS A 271 2.37 -8.78 -0.55
N GLY A 272 1.29 -9.50 -0.82
CA GLY A 272 1.30 -10.94 -1.12
C GLY A 272 0.78 -11.85 -0.02
N LEU A 273 0.29 -11.33 1.11
CA LEU A 273 -0.36 -12.17 2.13
C LEU A 273 -1.76 -12.61 1.69
N ILE A 274 -2.16 -13.81 2.09
CA ILE A 274 -3.52 -14.30 1.90
C ILE A 274 -4.44 -13.58 2.90
N ARG A 275 -5.67 -13.23 2.49
CA ARG A 275 -6.67 -12.56 3.37
C ARG A 275 -6.83 -13.23 4.74
N ARG A 276 -6.87 -14.58 4.78
CA ARG A 276 -6.95 -15.37 6.02
C ARG A 276 -5.77 -15.07 6.95
N ASP A 277 -4.57 -15.04 6.41
CA ASP A 277 -3.35 -14.80 7.16
C ASP A 277 -3.21 -13.34 7.58
N ALA A 278 -3.64 -12.41 6.73
CA ALA A 278 -3.72 -10.98 7.08
C ALA A 278 -4.66 -10.74 8.28
N LEU A 279 -5.85 -11.36 8.28
CA LEU A 279 -6.77 -11.31 9.42
C LEU A 279 -6.14 -11.93 10.68
N LYS A 280 -5.43 -13.06 10.54
CA LYS A 280 -4.73 -13.72 11.65
C LYS A 280 -3.60 -12.86 12.23
N VAL A 281 -2.85 -12.15 11.38
CA VAL A 281 -1.81 -11.20 11.78
C VAL A 281 -2.43 -10.05 12.58
N LEU A 282 -3.50 -9.43 12.07
CA LEU A 282 -4.21 -8.35 12.77
C LEU A 282 -4.83 -8.80 14.10
N TRP A 283 -5.36 -10.02 14.15
CA TRP A 283 -5.91 -10.58 15.38
C TRP A 283 -4.82 -10.80 16.45
N LYS A 284 -3.62 -11.26 16.05
CA LYS A 284 -2.47 -11.41 16.96
C LYS A 284 -1.84 -10.07 17.34
N GLU A 285 -1.82 -9.10 16.42
CA GLU A 285 -1.20 -7.79 16.60
C GLU A 285 -2.19 -6.64 16.28
N PRO A 286 -3.14 -6.36 17.19
CA PRO A 286 -4.19 -5.38 16.95
C PRO A 286 -3.70 -3.92 16.98
N ARG A 287 -2.49 -3.64 17.46
CA ARG A 287 -1.93 -2.27 17.41
C ARG A 287 -1.80 -1.77 15.97
N LEU A 288 -1.66 -2.68 15.02
CA LEU A 288 -1.57 -2.36 13.59
C LEU A 288 -2.82 -1.62 13.06
N ILE A 289 -3.99 -1.85 13.66
CA ILE A 289 -5.24 -1.14 13.30
C ILE A 289 -5.11 0.36 13.60
N THR A 290 -4.33 0.73 14.62
CA THR A 290 -4.16 2.13 15.06
C THR A 290 -3.04 2.88 14.33
N TYR A 291 -2.21 2.19 13.56
CA TYR A 291 -1.09 2.79 12.84
C TYR A 291 -1.51 3.20 11.44
N GLU A 292 -0.86 4.24 10.90
CA GLU A 292 -1.07 4.69 9.53
C GLU A 292 -0.68 3.58 8.53
N VAL A 293 -1.36 3.57 7.37
CA VAL A 293 -1.15 2.53 6.35
C VAL A 293 0.25 2.68 5.75
N GLU A 294 0.70 3.92 5.55
CA GLU A 294 1.99 4.29 5.02
C GLU A 294 3.15 3.74 5.88
N ASP A 295 3.00 3.76 7.20
CA ASP A 295 3.99 3.20 8.12
C ASP A 295 4.03 1.67 8.07
N THR A 296 2.90 1.04 7.74
CA THR A 296 2.83 -0.40 7.50
C THR A 296 3.52 -0.74 6.18
N GLU A 297 3.25 0.01 5.11
CA GLU A 297 3.87 -0.15 3.79
C GLU A 297 5.40 -0.03 3.86
N LYS A 298 5.93 0.98 4.57
CA LYS A 298 7.39 1.13 4.77
C LYS A 298 8.02 -0.10 5.44
N LYS A 299 7.35 -0.68 6.45
CA LYS A 299 7.84 -1.89 7.13
C LYS A 299 7.79 -3.11 6.21
N MET A 300 6.74 -3.23 5.40
CA MET A 300 6.59 -4.30 4.41
C MET A 300 7.66 -4.20 3.33
N GLU A 301 7.90 -3.00 2.80
CA GLU A 301 8.94 -2.74 1.81
C GLU A 301 10.33 -3.10 2.35
N PHE A 302 10.64 -2.68 3.59
CA PHE A 302 11.89 -3.03 4.24
C PHE A 302 12.06 -4.54 4.41
N LEU A 303 11.01 -5.25 4.83
CA LEU A 303 11.03 -6.70 5.00
C LEU A 303 11.32 -7.43 3.69
N VAL A 304 10.61 -7.05 2.62
CA VAL A 304 10.71 -7.73 1.32
C VAL A 304 11.99 -7.33 0.58
N GLN A 305 12.28 -6.03 0.48
CA GLN A 305 13.39 -5.55 -0.35
C GLN A 305 14.73 -5.62 0.38
N ARG A 306 14.80 -5.18 1.64
CA ARG A 306 16.07 -5.05 2.37
C ARG A 306 16.42 -6.32 3.13
N MET A 307 15.47 -6.88 3.88
CA MET A 307 15.70 -8.13 4.63
C MET A 307 15.60 -9.37 3.75
N LYS A 308 15.02 -9.26 2.54
CA LYS A 308 14.78 -10.37 1.61
C LYS A 308 14.00 -11.52 2.26
N CYS A 309 13.11 -11.21 3.20
CA CYS A 309 12.25 -12.19 3.84
C CYS A 309 10.92 -12.32 3.12
N GLY A 310 10.40 -13.54 2.99
CA GLY A 310 9.04 -13.77 2.52
C GLY A 310 8.01 -13.20 3.51
N VAL A 311 6.89 -12.68 3.01
CA VAL A 311 5.85 -12.07 3.85
C VAL A 311 5.16 -13.06 4.79
N ASP A 312 5.22 -14.36 4.49
CA ASP A 312 4.62 -15.43 5.30
C ASP A 312 5.19 -15.47 6.74
N CYS A 313 6.43 -15.02 6.93
CA CYS A 313 7.03 -14.96 8.27
C CYS A 313 6.29 -14.02 9.25
N LEU A 314 5.46 -13.11 8.74
CA LEU A 314 4.62 -12.22 9.56
C LEU A 314 3.52 -12.98 10.29
N VAL A 315 3.09 -14.13 9.80
CA VAL A 315 2.11 -14.98 10.50
C VAL A 315 2.70 -15.52 11.81
N ASP A 316 4.01 -15.76 11.84
CA ASP A 316 4.75 -16.27 12.99
C ASP A 316 5.26 -15.16 13.91
N VAL A 317 5.62 -14.01 13.34
CA VAL A 317 6.15 -12.84 14.07
C VAL A 317 5.37 -11.57 13.70
N PRO A 318 4.06 -11.50 14.01
CA PRO A 318 3.24 -10.33 13.69
C PRO A 318 3.68 -9.09 14.48
N GLU A 319 4.37 -9.28 15.61
CA GLU A 319 4.88 -8.18 16.44
C GLU A 319 5.88 -7.27 15.68
N PHE A 320 6.45 -7.74 14.57
CA PHE A 320 7.25 -6.91 13.65
C PHE A 320 6.50 -5.65 13.22
N LEU A 321 5.22 -5.78 12.87
CA LEU A 321 4.40 -4.65 12.46
C LEU A 321 3.98 -3.76 13.64
N GLY A 322 4.01 -4.31 14.87
CA GLY A 322 3.68 -3.62 16.11
C GLY A 322 4.82 -2.77 16.71
N VAL A 323 6.08 -3.02 16.34
CA VAL A 323 7.24 -2.29 16.90
C VAL A 323 7.60 -1.04 16.09
N ASN A 324 8.34 -0.12 16.70
CA ASN A 324 8.78 1.10 16.04
C ASN A 324 9.85 0.82 14.98
N PHE A 325 9.64 1.32 13.77
CA PHE A 325 10.53 1.06 12.63
C PHE A 325 11.93 1.62 12.84
N GLU A 326 12.05 2.94 13.04
CA GLU A 326 13.32 3.65 13.13
C GLU A 326 14.11 3.34 14.40
N LYS A 327 13.41 3.19 15.54
CA LYS A 327 14.06 3.02 16.84
C LYS A 327 14.42 1.57 17.16
N GLN A 328 13.76 0.60 16.52
CA GLN A 328 13.91 -0.81 16.87
C GLN A 328 14.27 -1.70 15.70
N ILE A 329 13.57 -1.63 14.57
CA ILE A 329 13.81 -2.54 13.44
C ILE A 329 15.15 -2.20 12.77
N VAL A 330 15.30 -0.96 12.32
CA VAL A 330 16.48 -0.51 11.55
C VAL A 330 17.80 -0.68 12.33
N PRO A 331 17.93 -0.21 13.60
CA PRO A 331 19.19 -0.32 14.32
C PRO A 331 19.58 -1.76 14.62
N ARG A 332 18.60 -2.62 14.95
CA ARG A 332 18.85 -4.04 15.18
C ARG A 332 19.28 -4.74 13.90
N TYR A 333 18.62 -4.44 12.79
CA TYR A 333 18.95 -5.04 11.50
C TYR A 333 20.37 -4.65 11.07
N ASN A 334 20.73 -3.37 11.18
CA ASN A 334 22.06 -2.88 10.80
C ASN A 334 23.19 -3.54 11.62
N VAL A 335 22.99 -3.78 12.92
CA VAL A 335 23.95 -4.53 13.74
C VAL A 335 24.10 -5.96 13.24
N VAL A 336 22.99 -6.66 12.98
CA VAL A 336 23.03 -8.05 12.49
C VAL A 336 23.67 -8.12 11.09
N GLU A 337 23.34 -7.20 10.19
CA GLU A 337 23.92 -7.10 8.84
C GLU A 337 25.43 -6.89 8.92
N TYR A 338 25.90 -5.98 9.78
CA TYR A 338 27.32 -5.71 10.00
C TYR A 338 28.06 -6.95 10.53
N LEU A 339 27.50 -7.62 11.54
CA LEU A 339 28.10 -8.80 12.14
C LEU A 339 28.14 -9.99 11.16
N LYS A 340 27.12 -10.13 10.31
CA LYS A 340 27.12 -11.10 9.20
C LYS A 340 28.23 -10.79 8.20
N ALA A 341 28.40 -9.54 7.78
CA ALA A 341 29.45 -9.13 6.85
C ALA A 341 30.86 -9.40 7.40
N LYS A 342 31.05 -9.29 8.72
CA LYS A 342 32.31 -9.63 9.40
C LYS A 342 32.50 -11.14 9.68
N GLY A 343 31.52 -11.98 9.38
CA GLY A 343 31.55 -13.40 9.73
C GLY A 343 31.54 -13.67 11.24
N ALA A 344 31.13 -12.68 12.05
CA ALA A 344 31.15 -12.77 13.51
C ALA A 344 30.00 -13.63 14.08
N ILE A 345 28.97 -13.87 13.28
CA ILE A 345 27.82 -14.73 13.63
C ILE A 345 27.78 -15.90 12.63
N GLY A 346 27.94 -17.13 13.13
CA GLY A 346 27.94 -18.35 12.31
C GLY A 346 26.55 -18.95 12.04
N PHE A 347 25.47 -18.28 12.44
CA PHE A 347 24.09 -18.74 12.27
C PHE A 347 23.20 -17.65 11.67
N GLU A 348 22.13 -18.07 10.98
CA GLU A 348 21.15 -17.13 10.47
C GLU A 348 20.29 -16.56 11.60
N VAL A 349 20.41 -15.25 11.84
CA VAL A 349 19.50 -14.52 12.72
C VAL A 349 18.18 -14.30 12.00
N GLY A 350 17.13 -14.97 12.46
CA GLY A 350 15.78 -14.85 11.91
C GLY A 350 15.01 -13.64 12.42
N LEU A 351 13.85 -13.36 11.83
CA LEU A 351 12.99 -12.24 12.22
C LEU A 351 12.59 -12.28 13.70
N LYS A 352 12.36 -13.49 14.23
CA LYS A 352 12.02 -13.72 15.64
C LYS A 352 13.11 -13.21 16.59
N ASP A 353 14.36 -13.48 16.27
CA ASP A 353 15.53 -13.10 17.09
C ASP A 353 15.82 -11.60 17.00
N LEU A 354 15.42 -10.98 15.89
CA LEU A 354 15.49 -9.53 15.75
C LEU A 354 14.44 -8.82 16.61
N ILE A 355 13.20 -9.32 16.62
CA ILE A 355 12.05 -8.59 17.17
C ILE A 355 11.75 -8.92 18.62
N LYS A 356 11.74 -10.21 19.00
CA LYS A 356 11.29 -10.65 20.33
C LYS A 356 12.19 -10.24 21.49
N PRO A 357 13.52 -10.13 21.36
CA PRO A 357 14.35 -9.71 22.49
C PRO A 357 14.02 -8.28 22.97
N SER A 358 14.09 -8.08 24.28
CA SER A 358 14.08 -6.74 24.85
C SER A 358 15.31 -5.95 24.36
N ARG A 359 15.26 -4.62 24.44
CA ARG A 359 16.41 -3.77 24.06
C ARG A 359 17.70 -4.19 24.77
N LEU A 360 17.61 -4.44 26.08
CA LEU A 360 18.77 -4.87 26.88
C LEU A 360 19.27 -6.26 26.49
N ARG A 361 18.36 -7.21 26.23
CA ARG A 361 18.74 -8.56 25.81
C ARG A 361 19.41 -8.54 24.44
N PHE A 362 18.87 -7.79 23.48
CA PHE A 362 19.49 -7.63 22.17
C PHE A 362 20.88 -6.99 22.28
N TYR A 363 21.01 -5.93 23.09
CA TYR A 363 22.30 -5.27 23.32
C TYR A 363 23.33 -6.23 23.91
N ASN A 364 22.98 -7.00 24.95
CA ASN A 364 23.91 -7.95 25.56
C ASN A 364 24.34 -9.09 24.62
N LEU A 365 23.47 -9.51 23.69
CA LEU A 365 23.76 -10.60 22.76
C LEU A 365 24.59 -10.14 21.55
N TYR A 366 24.25 -9.00 20.95
CA TYR A 366 24.79 -8.60 19.65
C TYR A 366 25.63 -7.33 19.69
N VAL A 367 25.54 -6.51 20.74
CA VAL A 367 26.22 -5.20 20.77
C VAL A 367 27.37 -5.21 21.78
N LYS A 368 27.13 -5.61 23.03
CA LYS A 368 28.13 -5.65 24.10
C LYS A 368 29.37 -6.51 23.75
N PRO A 369 29.25 -7.67 23.09
CA PRO A 369 30.43 -8.47 22.72
C PRO A 369 31.27 -7.83 21.60
N TYR A 370 30.71 -6.86 20.87
CA TYR A 370 31.31 -6.24 19.70
C TYR A 370 31.27 -4.70 19.83
N PRO A 371 32.25 -4.06 20.49
CA PRO A 371 32.23 -2.63 20.81
C PRO A 371 31.98 -1.70 19.61
N GLU A 372 32.34 -2.14 18.41
CA GLU A 372 32.12 -1.42 17.15
C GLU A 372 30.62 -1.26 16.83
N CYS A 373 29.79 -2.22 17.25
CA CYS A 373 28.35 -2.20 17.06
C CYS A 373 27.65 -1.15 17.94
N GLU A 374 28.30 -0.59 18.97
CA GLU A 374 27.71 0.47 19.79
C GLU A 374 27.47 1.76 19.00
N LYS A 375 28.35 2.04 18.03
CA LYS A 375 28.18 3.19 17.12
C LYS A 375 27.01 2.99 16.15
N ILE A 376 26.76 1.74 15.76
CA ILE A 376 25.70 1.35 14.80
C ILE A 376 24.33 1.26 15.50
N TYR A 377 24.30 0.70 16.71
CA TYR A 377 23.06 0.55 17.49
C TYR A 377 22.58 1.85 18.14
N GLY A 378 23.49 2.81 18.31
CA GLY A 378 23.29 4.03 19.09
C GLY A 378 23.61 3.80 20.57
N ARG A 379 24.18 4.82 21.23
CA ARG A 379 24.59 4.72 22.64
C ARG A 379 23.41 4.31 23.52
N PHE A 380 23.63 3.32 24.37
CA PHE A 380 22.85 3.18 25.60
C PHE A 380 23.14 4.44 26.40
N SER A 381 22.18 5.35 26.56
CA SER A 381 22.35 6.47 27.48
C SER A 381 22.59 5.86 28.86
N GLY A 382 23.82 5.92 29.34
CA GLY A 382 24.28 5.36 30.60
C GLY A 382 23.57 5.90 31.84
N ASP A 383 22.75 6.96 31.69
CA ASP A 383 22.07 7.62 32.79
C ASP A 383 20.54 7.46 32.70
N VAL A 384 20.06 6.23 32.48
CA VAL A 384 18.76 5.89 33.07
C VAL A 384 19.07 5.38 34.46
N GLU A 385 19.09 6.29 35.45
CA GLU A 385 18.73 5.90 36.80
C GLU A 385 17.44 5.10 36.67
N VAL A 386 17.55 3.78 36.79
CA VAL A 386 16.40 2.94 37.06
C VAL A 386 15.88 3.51 38.38
N LYS A 387 14.86 4.37 38.33
CA LYS A 387 14.05 4.71 39.49
C LYS A 387 13.45 3.40 39.94
N ARG A 388 14.19 2.67 40.78
CA ARG A 388 13.72 1.49 41.45
C ARG A 388 12.48 1.98 42.17
N LYS A 389 11.31 1.42 41.84
CA LYS A 389 10.04 1.75 42.53
C LYS A 389 10.15 1.57 44.05
N HIS A 390 11.21 0.89 44.51
CA HIS A 390 11.55 0.68 45.90
C HIS A 390 12.98 1.17 46.19
N PRO A 391 13.18 1.96 47.26
CA PRO A 391 14.51 2.35 47.71
C PRO A 391 15.40 1.12 47.93
N VAL A 392 16.68 1.24 47.56
CA VAL A 392 17.69 0.20 47.84
C VAL A 392 17.75 -0.02 49.35
N GLY A 393 17.44 -1.25 49.80
CA GLY A 393 17.45 -1.58 51.23
C GLY A 393 16.08 -1.83 51.88
N MET A 394 14.95 -1.71 51.16
CA MET A 394 13.63 -2.09 51.71
C MET A 394 13.59 -3.54 52.25
N TRP A 395 14.25 -4.49 51.58
CA TRP A 395 14.43 -5.86 52.05
C TRP A 395 15.16 -5.99 53.40
N LYS A 396 15.91 -4.96 53.84
CA LYS A 396 16.51 -4.89 55.19
C LYS A 396 15.51 -4.45 56.27
N LEU A 397 14.44 -3.74 55.87
CA LEU A 397 13.34 -3.34 56.76
C LEU A 397 12.37 -4.50 56.99
N PHE A 398 12.19 -5.36 55.99
CA PHE A 398 11.47 -6.62 56.12
C PHE A 398 12.41 -7.73 56.63
N LYS A 399 12.89 -7.61 57.88
CA LYS A 399 13.40 -8.80 58.58
C LYS A 399 12.20 -9.69 58.91
N PRO A 400 12.09 -10.91 58.37
CA PRO A 400 11.06 -11.83 58.82
C PRO A 400 11.18 -12.00 60.34
N LYS A 401 10.06 -11.97 61.05
CA LYS A 401 10.06 -12.28 62.49
C LYS A 401 10.69 -13.66 62.63
N LYS A 402 11.81 -13.76 63.35
CA LYS A 402 12.37 -15.04 63.75
C LYS A 402 11.40 -15.65 64.74
N PHE A 403 10.57 -16.57 64.28
CA PHE A 403 9.82 -17.43 65.18
C PHE A 403 10.84 -18.40 65.80
N PRO A 404 10.85 -18.57 67.13
CA PRO A 404 11.62 -19.65 67.74
C PRO A 404 11.06 -20.96 67.17
N GLU A 405 11.90 -21.74 66.51
CA GLU A 405 11.51 -23.06 66.00
C GLU A 405 11.02 -23.89 67.18
N THR A 406 9.73 -24.25 67.17
CA THR A 406 9.21 -25.20 68.14
C THR A 406 9.72 -26.60 67.79
N SER A 407 9.80 -27.50 68.77
CA SER A 407 10.22 -28.90 68.52
C SER A 407 9.36 -29.60 67.46
N GLU A 408 8.12 -29.13 67.26
CA GLU A 408 7.20 -29.59 66.21
C GLU A 408 7.61 -29.11 64.81
N ASP A 409 8.09 -27.87 64.67
CA ASP A 409 8.56 -27.34 63.37
C ASP A 409 9.76 -28.13 62.85
N VAL A 410 10.70 -28.49 63.73
CA VAL A 410 11.87 -29.33 63.37
C VAL A 410 11.44 -30.74 62.96
N LYS A 411 10.41 -31.29 63.61
CA LYS A 411 9.88 -32.63 63.30
C LYS A 411 9.15 -32.64 61.95
N ASN A 412 8.37 -31.60 61.67
CA ASN A 412 7.69 -31.40 60.39
C ASN A 412 8.69 -31.21 59.24
N MET A 413 9.76 -30.44 59.49
CA MET A 413 10.79 -30.18 58.49
C MET A 413 11.64 -31.43 58.19
N LYS A 414 11.91 -32.28 59.20
CA LYS A 414 12.49 -33.62 58.99
C LYS A 414 11.59 -34.52 58.16
N SER A 415 10.30 -34.60 58.51
CA SER A 415 9.33 -35.41 57.76
C SER A 415 9.19 -34.97 56.30
N PHE A 416 9.32 -33.67 56.02
CA PHE A 416 9.31 -33.15 54.66
C PHE A 416 10.60 -33.50 53.89
N MET A 417 11.77 -33.38 54.53
CA MET A 417 13.04 -33.76 53.91
C MET A 417 13.12 -35.27 53.63
N ASP A 418 12.60 -36.09 54.54
CA ASP A 418 12.55 -37.55 54.38
C ASP A 418 11.57 -37.98 53.25
N SER A 419 10.67 -37.10 52.80
CA SER A 419 9.78 -37.34 51.65
C SER A 419 10.39 -36.99 50.29
N LEU A 420 11.56 -36.34 50.29
CA LEU A 420 12.29 -35.90 49.09
C LEU A 420 13.48 -36.81 48.74
N VAL A 421 13.77 -37.80 49.59
CA VAL A 421 14.75 -38.88 49.38
C VAL A 421 13.98 -40.16 49.08
#